data_AF-A0A1Q8QP86-F1
#
_entry.id   AF-A0A1Q8QP86-F1
#
_cell.length_a   1.000
_cell.length_b   1.000
_cell.length_c   1.000
_cell.angle_alpha   90.00
_cell.angle_beta   90.00
_cell.angle_gamma   90.00
#
_symmetry.space_group_name_H-M   'P 1'
#
loop_
_entity.id
_entity.type
_entity.pdbx_description
1 polymer ?
#
loop_
_entity_poly.entity_id
_entity_poly.type
_entity_poly.pdbx_seq_one_letter_code
_entity_poly.pdbx_strand_id
1 'polypeptide(L)'
;MTIRPDQVAKVAKLAKLRLDDARLERFAGQMDDILAYMETLGALDTTGVEPLYSPVGHETPMRQDVVTKNCAREQILANAPATDGQFFYRAQDRVIAAGPHPAPALRRCRRPASIIRATAERDFSCPRSPP
;
A
#
# COMPACT_ATOMS: atom_id res chain seq x y z
N MET A 1 -29.11 13.44 -2.40
CA MET A 1 -29.09 12.65 -1.14
C MET A 1 -28.23 13.39 -0.11
N THR A 2 -28.61 13.59 1.16
CA THR A 2 -27.83 14.47 2.07
C THR A 2 -26.76 13.73 2.90
N ILE A 3 -25.51 14.18 2.84
CA ILE A 3 -24.38 13.61 3.60
C ILE A 3 -24.26 14.22 5.01
N ARG A 4 -24.08 13.36 6.03
CA ARG A 4 -23.82 13.79 7.42
C ARG A 4 -22.32 13.78 7.76
N PRO A 5 -21.83 14.65 8.67
CA PRO A 5 -20.43 14.66 9.12
C PRO A 5 -19.91 13.30 9.63
N ASP A 6 -20.79 12.52 10.29
CA ASP A 6 -20.48 11.16 10.75
C ASP A 6 -20.06 10.21 9.61
N GLN A 7 -20.68 10.38 8.43
CA GLN A 7 -20.36 9.58 7.24
C GLN A 7 -19.01 9.99 6.66
N VAL A 8 -18.70 11.30 6.66
CA VAL A 8 -17.39 11.81 6.25
C VAL A 8 -16.28 11.30 7.19
N ALA A 9 -16.53 11.27 8.49
CA ALA A 9 -15.59 10.71 9.47
C ALA A 9 -15.32 9.22 9.21
N LYS A 10 -16.36 8.46 8.84
CA LYS A 10 -16.22 7.04 8.46
C LYS A 10 -15.36 6.86 7.20
N VAL A 11 -15.59 7.67 6.17
CA VAL A 11 -14.79 7.64 4.92
C VAL A 11 -13.34 8.05 5.20
N ALA A 12 -13.11 9.10 5.99
CA ALA A 12 -11.78 9.55 6.38
C ALA A 12 -10.99 8.46 7.12
N LYS A 13 -11.66 7.70 8.01
CA LYS A 13 -11.05 6.56 8.70
C LYS A 13 -10.61 5.44 7.75
N LEU A 14 -11.39 5.18 6.69
CA LEU A 14 -11.03 4.21 5.65
C LEU A 14 -9.85 4.69 4.82
N ALA A 15 -9.83 5.97 4.46
CA ALA A 15 -8.74 6.62 3.72
C ALA A 15 -7.49 6.92 4.57
N LYS A 16 -7.49 6.58 5.87
CA LYS A 16 -6.40 6.88 6.83
C LYS A 16 -6.08 8.37 6.97
N LEU A 17 -7.07 9.23 6.75
CA LEU A 17 -6.96 10.68 6.93
C LEU A 17 -7.38 11.08 8.34
N ARG A 18 -6.62 12.01 8.95
CA ARG A 18 -6.97 12.67 10.21
C ARG A 18 -7.55 14.03 9.88
N LEU A 19 -8.78 14.28 10.31
CA LEU A 19 -9.51 15.52 10.06
C LEU A 19 -9.99 16.10 11.39
N ASP A 20 -10.00 17.43 11.46
CA ASP A 20 -10.56 18.17 12.58
C ASP A 20 -12.07 18.38 12.35
N ASP A 21 -12.83 18.63 13.42
CA ASP A 21 -14.29 18.74 13.35
C ASP A 21 -14.77 19.85 12.38
N ALA A 22 -14.09 21.00 12.38
CA ALA A 22 -14.36 22.09 11.44
C ALA A 22 -14.15 21.69 9.97
N ARG A 23 -13.22 20.75 9.68
CA ARG A 23 -13.00 20.23 8.32
C ARG A 23 -14.05 19.20 7.94
N LEU A 24 -14.55 18.43 8.92
CA LEU A 24 -15.62 17.45 8.68
C LEU A 24 -16.91 18.12 8.21
N GLU A 25 -17.31 19.22 8.85
CA GLU A 25 -18.50 19.98 8.44
C GLU A 25 -18.36 20.56 7.04
N ARG A 26 -17.20 21.16 6.75
CA ARG A 26 -16.91 21.69 5.41
C ARG A 26 -16.94 20.60 4.34
N PHE A 27 -16.32 19.45 4.62
CA PHE A 27 -16.28 18.34 3.67
C PHE A 27 -17.62 17.65 3.49
N ALA A 28 -18.48 17.64 4.51
CA ALA A 28 -19.85 17.15 4.34
C ALA A 28 -20.59 17.96 3.27
N GLY A 29 -20.53 19.30 3.32
CA GLY A 29 -21.14 20.16 2.30
C GLY A 29 -20.52 19.97 0.91
N GLN A 30 -19.19 19.98 0.82
CA GLN A 30 -18.50 19.81 -0.48
C GLN A 30 -18.76 18.43 -1.11
N MET A 31 -18.86 17.37 -0.31
CA MET A 31 -19.21 16.05 -0.83
C MET A 31 -20.67 15.98 -1.27
N ASP A 32 -21.57 16.69 -0.59
CA ASP A 32 -22.98 16.81 -0.99
C ASP A 32 -23.10 17.42 -2.39
N ASP A 33 -22.39 18.53 -2.64
CA ASP A 33 -22.34 19.20 -3.95
C ASP A 33 -21.82 18.27 -5.05
N ILE A 34 -20.75 17.51 -4.78
CA ILE A 34 -20.16 16.57 -5.76
C ILE A 34 -21.12 15.43 -6.06
N LEU A 35 -21.75 14.83 -5.04
CA LEU A 35 -22.71 13.74 -5.27
C LEU A 35 -23.95 14.24 -6.00
N ALA A 36 -24.45 15.43 -5.67
CA ALA A 36 -25.54 16.07 -6.40
C ALA A 36 -25.19 16.28 -7.88
N TYR A 37 -23.95 16.68 -8.18
CA TYR A 37 -23.49 16.76 -9.57
C TYR A 37 -23.45 15.39 -10.27
N MET A 38 -23.03 14.33 -9.56
CA MET A 38 -23.00 12.96 -10.11
C MET A 38 -24.40 12.40 -10.38
N GLU A 39 -25.46 12.86 -9.70
CA GLU A 39 -26.84 12.45 -9.96
C GLU A 39 -27.26 12.73 -11.42
N THR A 40 -26.61 13.68 -12.11
CA THR A 40 -26.85 13.94 -13.55
C THR A 40 -26.58 12.72 -14.44
N LEU A 41 -25.66 11.83 -14.04
CA LEU A 41 -25.37 10.60 -14.79
C LEU A 41 -26.49 9.56 -14.68
N GLY A 42 -27.31 9.63 -13.62
CA GLY A 42 -28.44 8.72 -13.40
C GLY A 42 -29.63 8.95 -14.34
N ALA A 43 -29.67 10.07 -15.07
CA ALA A 43 -30.69 10.34 -16.08
C ALA A 43 -30.52 9.50 -17.36
N LEU A 44 -29.37 8.84 -17.53
CA LEU A 44 -29.04 8.03 -18.70
C LEU A 44 -29.42 6.56 -18.43
N ASP A 45 -30.13 5.94 -19.37
CA ASP A 45 -30.41 4.50 -19.31
C ASP A 45 -29.17 3.71 -19.72
N THR A 46 -28.61 2.96 -18.77
CA THR A 46 -27.45 2.08 -19.00
C THR A 46 -27.85 0.60 -19.02
N THR A 47 -29.13 0.28 -19.19
CA THR A 47 -29.62 -1.10 -19.22
C THR A 47 -29.04 -1.84 -20.43
N GLY A 48 -28.28 -2.91 -20.17
CA GLY A 48 -27.70 -3.76 -21.22
C GLY A 48 -26.37 -3.26 -21.81
N VAL A 49 -25.78 -2.19 -21.25
CA VAL A 49 -24.45 -1.70 -21.65
C VAL A 49 -23.36 -2.40 -20.83
N GLU A 50 -22.35 -2.97 -21.49
CA GLU A 50 -21.19 -3.57 -20.82
C GLU A 50 -20.30 -2.47 -20.22
N PRO A 51 -19.90 -2.55 -18.94
CA PRO A 51 -19.00 -1.57 -18.33
C PRO A 51 -17.62 -1.55 -18.98
N LEU A 52 -17.10 -0.35 -19.25
CA LEU A 52 -15.76 -0.20 -19.79
C LEU A 52 -14.69 -0.37 -18.70
N TYR A 53 -13.89 -1.44 -18.77
CA TYR A 53 -12.78 -1.70 -17.83
C TYR A 53 -11.47 -1.01 -18.23
N SER A 54 -11.07 -1.14 -19.49
CA SER A 54 -9.86 -0.53 -20.05
C SER A 54 -10.20 0.09 -21.40
N PRO A 55 -9.77 1.33 -21.70
CA PRO A 55 -9.99 1.95 -23.01
C PRO A 55 -9.32 1.17 -24.16
N VAL A 56 -8.26 0.42 -23.84
CA VAL A 56 -7.51 -0.38 -24.80
C VAL A 56 -7.68 -1.86 -24.45
N GLY A 57 -8.06 -2.65 -25.45
CA GLY A 57 -8.12 -4.10 -25.36
C GLY A 57 -6.71 -4.66 -25.25
N HIS A 58 -6.35 -5.09 -24.06
CA HIS A 58 -5.10 -5.79 -23.81
C HIS A 58 -5.39 -7.20 -23.33
N GLU A 59 -4.70 -8.17 -23.90
CA GLU A 59 -4.63 -9.50 -23.30
C GLU A 59 -3.93 -9.40 -21.94
N THR A 60 -4.24 -10.35 -21.05
CA THR A 60 -3.60 -10.38 -19.72
C THR A 60 -2.09 -10.55 -19.89
N PRO A 61 -1.27 -9.56 -19.49
CA PRO A 61 0.17 -9.62 -19.71
C PRO A 61 0.77 -10.70 -18.82
N MET A 62 1.32 -11.74 -19.43
CA MET A 62 2.01 -12.81 -18.72
C MET A 62 3.48 -12.45 -18.52
N ARG A 63 3.97 -12.60 -17.29
CA ARG A 63 5.39 -12.46 -16.95
C ARG A 63 6.06 -13.83 -16.96
N GLN A 64 7.22 -13.96 -17.61
CA GLN A 64 8.04 -15.19 -17.53
C GLN A 64 8.50 -15.42 -16.09
N ASP A 65 8.51 -16.68 -15.64
CA ASP A 65 8.96 -17.05 -14.29
C ASP A 65 10.50 -17.13 -14.23
N VAL A 66 11.14 -15.96 -14.27
CA VAL A 66 12.59 -15.81 -14.17
C VAL A 66 12.93 -15.00 -12.92
N VAL A 67 13.89 -15.49 -12.13
CA VAL A 67 14.36 -14.80 -10.93
C VAL A 67 15.28 -13.65 -11.33
N THR A 68 14.90 -12.42 -10.96
CA THR A 68 15.74 -11.24 -11.18
C THR A 68 16.00 -10.53 -9.86
N LYS A 69 17.28 -10.28 -9.54
CA LYS A 69 17.69 -9.49 -8.37
C LYS A 69 18.02 -8.06 -8.81
N ASN A 70 17.00 -7.19 -8.81
CA ASN A 70 17.10 -5.86 -9.43
C ASN A 70 17.63 -4.76 -8.50
N CYS A 71 17.60 -4.95 -7.18
CA CYS A 71 17.93 -3.88 -6.24
C CYS A 71 18.85 -4.39 -5.13
N ALA A 72 19.86 -3.57 -4.82
CA ALA A 72 20.66 -3.71 -3.60
C ALA A 72 19.85 -3.26 -2.37
N ARG A 73 20.14 -3.83 -1.20
CA ARG A 73 19.41 -3.52 0.04
C ARG A 73 19.53 -2.03 0.39
N GLU A 74 20.71 -1.48 0.16
CA GLU A 74 21.07 -0.09 0.41
C GLU A 74 20.20 0.86 -0.44
N GLN A 75 19.93 0.49 -1.70
CA GLN A 75 19.07 1.27 -2.59
C GLN A 75 17.60 1.26 -2.15
N ILE A 76 17.13 0.14 -1.61
CA ILE A 76 15.77 -0.02 -1.10
C ILE A 76 15.56 0.82 0.17
N LEU A 77 16.57 0.87 1.04
CA LEU A 77 16.51 1.58 2.32
C LEU A 77 16.76 3.09 2.20
N ALA A 78 17.30 3.57 1.08
CA ALA A 78 17.67 4.97 0.90
C ALA A 78 16.51 5.98 1.07
N ASN A 79 15.28 5.60 0.67
CA ASN A 79 14.09 6.46 0.76
C ASN A 79 13.26 6.24 2.02
N ALA A 80 13.69 5.34 2.90
CA ALA A 80 12.93 5.03 4.08
C ALA A 80 13.07 6.13 5.13
N PRO A 81 11.97 6.55 5.79
CA PRO A 81 12.03 7.56 6.84
C PRO A 81 12.90 7.16 8.05
N ALA A 82 13.17 5.86 8.22
CA ALA A 82 13.76 5.31 9.42
C ALA A 82 14.22 3.84 9.16
N THR A 83 15.51 3.51 9.38
CA THR A 83 16.08 2.16 9.10
C THR A 83 17.20 1.75 10.03
N ASP A 84 17.22 0.47 10.45
CA ASP A 84 18.30 -0.12 11.27
C ASP A 84 19.43 -0.67 10.39
N GLY A 85 19.56 -0.17 9.15
CA GLY A 85 20.48 -0.68 8.12
C GLY A 85 20.11 -2.06 7.54
N GLN A 86 19.18 -2.80 8.15
CA GLN A 86 18.68 -4.08 7.64
C GLN A 86 17.17 -4.13 7.44
N PHE A 87 16.40 -3.36 8.20
CA PHE A 87 14.94 -3.35 8.16
C PHE A 87 14.42 -1.91 8.12
N PHE A 88 13.21 -1.74 7.58
CA PHE A 88 12.42 -0.54 7.77
C PHE A 88 11.91 -0.54 9.21
N TYR A 89 12.35 0.42 10.02
CA TYR A 89 11.62 0.75 11.23
C TYR A 89 10.72 1.94 10.92
N ARG A 90 9.55 1.98 11.54
CA ARG A 90 8.77 3.21 11.64
C ARG A 90 8.73 3.49 13.13
N ALA A 91 9.12 4.67 13.56
CA ALA A 91 8.96 5.09 14.96
C ALA A 91 7.47 5.30 15.35
N GLN A 92 6.55 4.55 14.74
CA GLN A 92 5.16 4.51 15.11
C GLN A 92 4.86 3.16 15.72
N ASP A 93 4.33 3.25 16.94
CA ASP A 93 4.03 2.19 17.88
C ASP A 93 3.57 0.90 17.21
N ARG A 94 4.16 -0.21 17.67
CA ARG A 94 3.74 -1.60 17.46
C ARG A 94 2.26 -1.68 17.09
N VAL A 95 1.96 -2.00 15.84
CA VAL A 95 0.60 -2.08 15.29
C VAL A 95 -0.11 -3.32 15.83
N ILE A 96 -0.40 -3.37 17.13
CA ILE A 96 -1.32 -4.36 17.72
C ILE A 96 -1.95 -3.76 18.99
N ALA A 97 -3.12 -3.12 18.84
CA ALA A 97 -4.16 -3.18 19.87
C ALA A 97 -5.07 -4.37 19.57
N ALA A 98 -4.52 -5.58 19.66
CA ALA A 98 -5.24 -6.85 19.61
C ALA A 98 -4.44 -7.92 20.37
N GLY A 99 -4.65 -7.98 21.68
CA GLY A 99 -4.33 -9.13 22.55
C GLY A 99 -2.85 -9.45 22.82
N PRO A 100 -2.52 -10.09 23.97
CA PRO A 100 -1.16 -10.46 24.31
C PRO A 100 -0.76 -11.71 23.52
N HIS A 101 -0.08 -11.53 22.38
CA HIS A 101 0.60 -12.64 21.74
C HIS A 101 1.90 -12.91 22.54
N PRO A 102 2.08 -14.10 23.16
CA PRO A 102 3.35 -14.44 23.77
C PRO A 102 4.40 -14.51 22.66
N ALA A 103 5.54 -13.84 22.87
CA ALA A 103 6.66 -13.89 21.95
C ALA A 103 7.05 -15.36 21.70
N PRO A 104 7.17 -15.81 20.44
CA PRO A 104 7.71 -17.13 20.19
C PRO A 104 9.16 -17.11 20.65
N ALA A 105 9.45 -17.85 21.72
CA ALA A 105 10.81 -18.13 22.14
C ALA A 105 11.56 -18.64 20.91
N LEU A 106 12.57 -17.88 20.48
CA LEU A 106 13.48 -18.27 19.41
C LEU A 106 14.11 -19.60 19.80
N ARG A 107 13.51 -20.72 19.37
CA ARG A 107 14.17 -22.01 19.37
C ARG A 107 15.38 -21.81 18.49
N ARG A 108 16.56 -21.75 19.12
CA ARG A 108 17.86 -21.81 18.45
C ARG A 108 17.83 -23.02 17.53
N CYS A 109 17.51 -22.81 16.26
CA CYS A 109 17.74 -23.78 15.21
C CYS A 109 19.26 -24.02 15.21
N ARG A 110 19.69 -25.12 15.83
CA ARG A 110 21.02 -25.70 15.65
C ARG A 110 21.12 -26.15 14.19
N ARG A 111 21.28 -25.21 13.26
CA ARG A 111 21.79 -25.51 11.93
C ARG A 111 23.31 -25.28 11.96
N PRO A 112 24.12 -26.25 11.50
CA PRO A 112 25.56 -26.10 11.50
C PRO A 112 25.98 -24.92 10.60
N ALA A 113 26.98 -24.17 11.05
CA ALA A 113 27.46 -22.91 10.48
C ALA A 113 28.07 -23.02 9.06
N SER A 114 28.05 -24.20 8.43
CA SER A 114 28.67 -24.44 7.13
C SER A 114 27.87 -23.91 5.95
N ILE A 115 26.55 -23.76 6.06
CA ILE A 115 25.69 -23.35 4.92
C ILE A 115 25.64 -21.83 4.74
N ILE A 116 25.91 -21.04 5.78
CA ILE A 116 25.76 -19.57 5.73
C ILE A 116 26.97 -18.88 5.07
N ARG A 117 28.13 -19.53 5.02
CA ARG A 117 29.37 -18.88 4.55
C ARG A 117 29.51 -18.78 3.03
N ALA A 118 28.70 -19.49 2.25
CA ALA A 118 28.88 -19.58 0.79
C ALA A 118 28.22 -18.43 -0.02
N THR A 119 27.38 -17.60 0.59
CA THR A 119 26.59 -16.57 -0.12
C THR A 119 27.00 -15.13 0.18
N ALA A 120 28.07 -14.91 0.97
CA ALA A 120 28.43 -13.59 1.50
C ALA A 120 29.45 -12.79 0.65
N GLU A 121 30.08 -13.35 -0.38
CA GLU A 121 31.24 -12.70 -1.04
C GLU A 121 31.16 -12.62 -2.57
N ARG A 122 29.96 -12.44 -3.15
CA ARG A 122 29.90 -12.12 -4.58
C ARG A 122 29.35 -10.72 -4.80
N ASP A 123 30.28 -9.78 -4.79
CA ASP A 123 30.16 -8.45 -5.38
C ASP A 123 29.72 -8.59 -6.83
N PHE A 124 28.42 -8.41 -7.07
CA PHE A 124 27.88 -8.28 -8.41
C PHE A 124 27.32 -6.87 -8.56
N SER A 125 28.13 -6.00 -9.15
CA SER A 125 27.76 -4.64 -9.49
C SER A 125 26.59 -4.64 -10.47
N CYS A 126 25.52 -3.94 -10.12
CA CYS A 126 24.37 -3.74 -10.98
C CYS A 126 24.71 -2.71 -12.08
N PRO A 127 24.58 -3.02 -13.38
CA PRO A 127 24.60 -1.99 -14.41
C PRO A 127 23.29 -1.20 -14.34
N ARG A 128 23.38 0.14 -14.29
CA ARG A 128 22.24 1.04 -14.39
C ARG A 128 21.61 0.87 -15.78
N SER A 129 20.30 0.59 -15.84
CA SER A 129 19.53 0.74 -17.08
C SER A 129 19.43 2.23 -17.44
N PRO A 130 19.68 2.63 -18.71
CA PRO A 130 19.50 4.01 -19.16
C PRO A 130 18.00 4.38 -19.25
N PRO A 131 17.67 5.69 -19.35
CA PRO A 131 16.31 6.22 -19.14
C PRO A 131 15.27 5.72 -20.15
#